data_AF-A0A7U9RTI8-F1
#
_entry.id   AF-A0A7U9RTI8-F1
#
_cell.length_a   1.000
_cell.length_b   1.000
_cell.length_c   1.000
_cell.angle_alpha   90.00
_cell.angle_beta   90.00
_cell.angle_gamma   90.00
#
_symmetry.space_group_name_H-M   'P 1'
#
loop_
_entity.id
_entity.type
_entity.pdbx_description
1 polymer ?
#
loop_
_entity_poly.entity_id
_entity_poly.type
_entity_poly.pdbx_seq_one_letter_code
_entity_poly.pdbx_strand_id
1 'polypeptide(L)'
;MNLLLIDAYVIFILKTNGWTEERNFVMANDWIRRIEKSGVQCFPYAQEILCSVGGMKIREPSPKSCQIFLDKCGRDFNKLDKWYQRPLIILENLQENTPINKYNGATFTFDALYAFQDQELVMDFRLVETQIGEKLFPIGTVEPDGISYASESKKIYTLFKDSAFLSGDCIENYLNMLFLHEYKPQQII
;
A
#
# COMPACT_ATOMS: atom_id res chain seq x y z
N MET A 1 1.75 5.02 13.34
CA MET A 1 0.71 5.30 12.33
C MET A 1 -0.38 6.14 12.98
N ASN A 2 -0.79 7.25 12.36
CA ASN A 2 -1.86 8.11 12.87
C ASN A 2 -3.19 7.77 12.19
N LEU A 3 -4.05 7.03 12.89
CA LEU A 3 -5.34 6.59 12.36
C LEU A 3 -6.29 7.75 12.01
N LEU A 4 -6.10 8.94 12.58
CA LEU A 4 -6.90 10.13 12.23
C LEU A 4 -6.66 10.61 10.79
N LEU A 5 -5.56 10.17 10.16
CA LEU A 5 -5.23 10.51 8.78
C LEU A 5 -5.68 9.44 7.78
N ILE A 6 -6.25 8.32 8.23
CA ILE A 6 -6.61 7.20 7.36
C ILE A 6 -8.13 7.13 7.21
N ASP A 7 -8.61 6.95 5.98
CA ASP A 7 -10.03 6.74 5.72
C ASP A 7 -10.53 5.46 6.41
N ALA A 8 -11.73 5.51 6.98
CA ALA A 8 -12.29 4.39 7.74
C ALA A 8 -12.34 3.07 6.93
N TYR A 9 -12.59 3.14 5.63
CA TYR A 9 -12.56 1.96 4.73
C TYR A 9 -11.17 1.33 4.68
N VAL A 10 -10.13 2.15 4.61
CA VAL A 10 -8.74 1.69 4.58
C VAL A 10 -8.35 1.08 5.92
N ILE A 11 -8.79 1.67 7.05
CA ILE A 11 -8.60 1.07 8.38
C ILE A 11 -9.24 -0.32 8.45
N PHE A 12 -10.46 -0.50 7.92
CA PHE A 12 -11.11 -1.81 7.87
C PHE A 12 -10.29 -2.82 7.06
N ILE A 13 -9.79 -2.43 5.88
CA ILE A 13 -8.92 -3.28 5.06
C ILE A 13 -7.68 -3.70 5.85
N LEU A 14 -6.99 -2.76 6.50
CA LEU A 14 -5.78 -3.06 7.28
C LEU A 14 -6.07 -4.06 8.40
N LYS A 15 -7.10 -3.80 9.21
CA LYS A 15 -7.48 -4.67 10.34
C LYS A 15 -7.87 -6.08 9.88
N THR A 16 -8.64 -6.18 8.81
CA THR A 16 -9.07 -7.48 8.25
C THR A 16 -7.94 -8.25 7.57
N ASN A 17 -6.82 -7.58 7.24
CA ASN A 17 -5.56 -8.20 6.82
C ASN A 17 -4.55 -8.38 7.98
N GLY A 18 -4.99 -8.28 9.24
CA GLY A 18 -4.17 -8.62 10.42
C GLY A 18 -3.35 -7.47 11.00
N TRP A 19 -3.67 -6.21 10.67
CA TRP A 19 -3.07 -5.05 11.33
C TRP A 19 -3.71 -4.76 12.69
N THR A 20 -2.89 -4.38 13.66
CA THR A 20 -3.28 -3.85 14.98
C THR A 20 -2.39 -2.66 15.34
N GLU A 21 -2.82 -1.83 16.30
CA GLU A 21 -2.04 -0.65 16.72
C GLU A 21 -0.72 -1.05 17.40
N GLU A 22 -0.71 -2.17 18.11
CA GLU A 22 0.45 -2.73 18.80
C GLU A 22 1.27 -3.68 17.91
N ARG A 23 0.95 -3.77 16.62
CA ARG A 23 1.62 -4.70 15.70
C ARG A 23 3.11 -4.38 15.62
N ASN A 24 3.92 -5.41 15.81
CA ASN A 24 5.37 -5.36 15.65
C ASN A 24 5.84 -6.57 14.82
N PHE A 25 6.18 -6.33 13.56
CA PHE A 25 6.59 -7.37 12.63
C PHE A 25 7.97 -7.93 12.98
N VAL A 26 7.98 -9.17 13.45
CA VAL A 26 9.17 -9.83 14.02
C VAL A 26 10.36 -9.96 13.06
N MET A 27 10.15 -9.97 11.75
CA MET A 27 11.23 -10.09 10.76
C MET A 27 11.80 -8.73 10.30
N ALA A 28 11.25 -7.60 10.77
CA ALA A 28 11.66 -6.27 10.31
C ALA A 28 13.18 -6.05 10.44
N ASN A 29 13.76 -6.33 11.61
CA ASN A 29 15.19 -6.16 11.85
C ASN A 29 16.07 -7.10 10.99
N ASP A 30 15.61 -8.32 10.71
CA ASP A 30 16.36 -9.23 9.83
C ASP A 30 16.34 -8.74 8.38
N TRP A 31 15.20 -8.26 7.90
CA TRP A 31 15.08 -7.66 6.56
C TRP A 31 15.96 -6.43 6.42
N ILE A 32 15.88 -5.49 7.37
CA ILE A 32 16.72 -4.28 7.41
C ILE A 32 18.19 -4.66 7.32
N ARG A 33 18.67 -5.54 8.21
CA ARG A 33 20.07 -5.98 8.23
C ARG A 33 20.53 -6.59 6.90
N ARG A 34 19.66 -7.32 6.20
CA ARG A 34 19.99 -7.93 4.90
C ARG A 34 20.09 -6.90 3.79
N ILE A 35 19.17 -5.92 3.78
CA ILE A 35 19.17 -4.83 2.81
C ILE A 35 20.38 -3.90 3.03
N GLU A 36 20.71 -3.58 4.28
CA GLU A 36 21.85 -2.73 4.64
C GLU A 36 23.20 -3.32 4.24
N LYS A 37 23.33 -4.66 4.23
CA LYS A 37 24.55 -5.32 3.71
C LYS A 37 24.84 -5.01 2.24
N SER A 38 23.82 -4.59 1.49
CA SER A 38 23.95 -4.16 0.10
C SER A 38 24.13 -2.64 -0.06
N GLY A 39 24.35 -1.91 1.03
CA GLY A 39 24.66 -0.48 1.03
C GLY A 39 23.45 0.45 1.00
N VAL A 40 22.23 -0.06 1.21
CA VAL A 40 21.00 0.74 1.35
C VAL A 40 20.73 0.98 2.82
N GLN A 41 20.92 2.21 3.28
CA GLN A 41 20.79 2.57 4.70
C GLN A 41 19.32 2.64 5.13
N CYS A 42 18.96 1.96 6.23
CA CYS A 42 17.66 2.15 6.85
C CYS A 42 17.68 3.38 7.77
N PHE A 43 16.53 4.04 7.89
CA PHE A 43 16.32 5.17 8.80
C PHE A 43 15.06 4.93 9.65
N PRO A 44 14.88 5.66 10.78
CA PRO A 44 13.84 5.37 11.76
C PRO A 44 12.44 5.24 11.17
N TYR A 45 12.08 6.11 10.22
CA TYR A 45 10.76 6.08 9.61
C TYR A 45 10.50 4.81 8.78
N ALA A 46 11.47 4.35 7.99
CA ALA A 46 11.33 3.09 7.26
C ALA A 46 11.20 1.90 8.23
N GLN A 47 11.98 1.90 9.31
CA GLN A 47 11.87 0.88 10.35
C GLN A 47 10.49 0.88 11.02
N GLU A 48 9.93 2.05 11.34
CA GLU A 48 8.57 2.19 11.88
C GLU A 48 7.52 1.58 10.94
N ILE A 49 7.63 1.85 9.63
CA ILE A 49 6.75 1.25 8.62
C ILE A 49 6.88 -0.28 8.63
N LEU A 50 8.10 -0.81 8.59
CA LEU A 50 8.31 -2.27 8.58
C LEU A 50 7.80 -2.94 9.85
N CYS A 51 8.02 -2.36 11.02
CA CYS A 51 7.46 -2.88 12.27
C CYS A 51 5.92 -2.86 12.25
N SER A 52 5.31 -1.80 11.72
CA SER A 52 3.84 -1.66 11.74
C SER A 52 3.13 -2.51 10.69
N VAL A 53 3.58 -2.50 9.44
CA VAL A 53 2.88 -3.12 8.30
C VAL A 53 3.70 -4.18 7.54
N GLY A 54 4.98 -4.37 7.87
CA GLY A 54 5.84 -5.35 7.23
C GLY A 54 5.26 -6.77 7.25
N GLY A 55 5.41 -7.52 6.16
CA GLY A 55 4.85 -8.85 5.96
C GLY A 55 3.36 -8.90 5.61
N MET A 56 2.64 -7.77 5.64
CA MET A 56 1.24 -7.75 5.23
C MET A 56 1.10 -7.90 3.71
N LYS A 57 0.15 -8.73 3.29
CA LYS A 57 -0.26 -8.89 1.88
C LYS A 57 -1.69 -8.46 1.75
N ILE A 58 -1.93 -7.41 0.99
CA ILE A 58 -3.25 -6.85 0.76
C ILE A 58 -3.57 -7.06 -0.70
N ARG A 59 -4.70 -7.71 -0.94
CA ARG A 59 -5.36 -7.75 -2.23
C ARG A 59 -6.77 -7.27 -1.93
N GLU A 60 -7.29 -6.31 -2.66
CA GLU A 60 -8.66 -5.85 -2.44
C GLU A 60 -9.27 -5.50 -3.80
N PRO A 61 -10.41 -6.11 -4.18
CA PRO A 61 -11.10 -5.70 -5.39
C PRO A 61 -11.83 -4.37 -5.16
N SER A 62 -11.99 -3.58 -6.22
CA SER A 62 -12.77 -2.34 -6.10
C SER A 62 -14.23 -2.68 -5.76
N PRO A 63 -14.89 -1.93 -4.87
CA PRO A 63 -16.32 -2.14 -4.59
C PRO A 63 -17.19 -2.06 -5.85
N LYS A 64 -16.84 -1.17 -6.79
CA LYS A 64 -17.52 -1.05 -8.08
C LYS A 64 -17.46 -2.37 -8.88
N SER A 65 -16.30 -3.02 -8.94
CA SER A 65 -16.16 -4.32 -9.58
C SER A 65 -17.03 -5.37 -8.88
N CYS A 66 -17.05 -5.37 -7.54
CA CYS A 66 -17.89 -6.29 -6.75
C CYS A 66 -19.38 -6.13 -7.06
N GLN A 67 -19.87 -4.88 -7.18
CA GLN A 67 -21.25 -4.61 -7.55
C GLN A 67 -21.60 -5.12 -8.95
N ILE A 68 -20.69 -4.95 -9.92
CA ILE A 68 -20.87 -5.50 -11.28
C ILE A 68 -21.01 -7.03 -11.22
N PHE A 69 -20.21 -7.71 -10.40
CA PHE A 69 -20.33 -9.16 -10.23
C PHE A 69 -21.61 -9.56 -9.49
N LEU A 70 -22.03 -8.79 -8.48
CA LEU A 70 -23.29 -9.01 -7.79
C LEU A 70 -24.49 -8.89 -8.74
N ASP A 71 -24.50 -7.88 -9.61
CA ASP A 71 -25.55 -7.71 -10.63
C ASP A 71 -25.57 -8.91 -11.60
N LYS A 72 -24.41 -9.44 -12.00
CA LYS A 72 -24.31 -10.68 -12.82
C LYS A 72 -24.83 -11.92 -12.09
N CYS A 73 -24.75 -11.94 -10.76
CA CYS A 73 -25.35 -12.97 -9.91
C CYS A 73 -26.87 -12.77 -9.67
N GLY A 74 -27.52 -11.84 -10.38
CA GLY A 74 -28.94 -11.53 -10.19
C GLY A 74 -29.22 -10.85 -8.86
N ARG A 75 -28.24 -10.11 -8.32
CA ARG A 75 -28.25 -9.50 -6.98
C ARG A 75 -28.40 -10.48 -5.82
N ASP A 76 -28.15 -11.75 -6.07
CA ASP A 76 -28.10 -12.77 -5.03
C ASP A 76 -26.72 -12.78 -4.38
N PHE A 77 -26.61 -12.13 -3.22
CA PHE A 77 -25.36 -11.99 -2.47
C PHE A 77 -24.73 -13.36 -2.13
N ASN A 78 -25.54 -14.38 -1.90
CA ASN A 78 -25.06 -15.73 -1.56
C ASN A 78 -24.37 -16.44 -2.73
N LYS A 79 -24.59 -15.98 -3.97
CA LYS A 79 -23.91 -16.49 -5.17
C LYS A 79 -22.61 -15.76 -5.49
N LEU A 80 -22.35 -14.63 -4.84
CA LEU A 80 -21.12 -13.87 -5.01
C LEU A 80 -19.99 -14.54 -4.21
N ASP A 81 -18.79 -14.68 -4.80
CA ASP A 81 -17.64 -15.20 -4.05
C ASP A 81 -17.34 -14.34 -2.81
N LYS A 82 -16.98 -14.96 -1.69
CA LYS A 82 -16.67 -14.27 -0.42
C LYS A 82 -15.66 -13.14 -0.60
N TRP A 83 -14.74 -13.29 -1.54
CA TRP A 83 -13.77 -12.27 -1.91
C TRP A 83 -14.41 -10.97 -2.39
N TYR A 84 -15.45 -11.07 -3.23
CA TYR A 84 -16.18 -9.91 -3.75
C TYR A 84 -17.27 -9.42 -2.78
N GLN A 85 -17.73 -10.26 -1.86
CA GLN A 85 -18.66 -9.87 -0.80
C GLN A 85 -18.03 -8.86 0.17
N ARG A 86 -16.76 -9.06 0.54
CA ARG A 86 -16.07 -8.31 1.58
C ARG A 86 -16.10 -6.77 1.38
N PRO A 87 -15.69 -6.20 0.24
CA PRO A 87 -15.79 -4.75 0.02
C PRO A 87 -17.20 -4.18 0.23
N LEU A 88 -18.23 -4.92 -0.21
CA LEU A 88 -19.63 -4.49 -0.10
C LEU A 88 -20.09 -4.48 1.37
N ILE A 89 -19.71 -5.49 2.15
CA ILE A 89 -19.96 -5.54 3.60
C ILE A 89 -19.28 -4.37 4.31
N ILE A 90 -18.03 -4.04 3.95
CA ILE A 90 -17.32 -2.90 4.55
C ILE A 90 -18.08 -1.60 4.25
N LEU A 91 -18.51 -1.39 3.00
CA LEU A 91 -19.28 -0.20 2.63
C LEU A 91 -20.60 -0.08 3.39
N GLU A 92 -21.34 -1.17 3.54
CA GLU A 92 -22.58 -1.19 4.31
C GLU A 92 -22.36 -0.78 5.77
N ASN A 93 -21.24 -1.20 6.38
CA ASN A 93 -20.87 -0.83 7.75
C ASN A 93 -20.41 0.64 7.91
N LEU A 94 -20.01 1.31 6.83
CA LEU A 94 -19.44 2.66 6.85
C LEU A 94 -20.46 3.81 6.73
N GLN A 95 -21.77 3.50 6.78
CA GLN A 95 -22.96 4.38 6.61
C GLN A 95 -23.57 4.35 5.20
N GLU A 96 -24.91 4.51 5.14
CA GLU A 96 -25.79 4.36 3.95
C GLU A 96 -25.43 5.23 2.73
N ASN A 97 -24.61 6.26 2.87
CA ASN A 97 -24.31 7.23 1.79
C ASN A 97 -22.88 7.16 1.24
N THR A 98 -22.08 6.18 1.63
CA THR A 98 -20.72 6.07 1.10
C THR A 98 -20.77 5.65 -0.38
N PRO A 99 -20.32 6.49 -1.34
CA PRO A 99 -20.52 6.19 -2.74
C PRO A 99 -19.58 5.07 -3.18
N ILE A 100 -20.12 4.07 -3.88
CA ILE A 100 -19.36 2.90 -4.32
C ILE A 100 -18.16 3.23 -5.23
N ASN A 101 -18.23 4.38 -5.91
CA ASN A 101 -17.18 4.88 -6.80
C ASN A 101 -16.07 5.67 -6.05
N LYS A 102 -16.19 5.85 -4.72
CA LYS A 102 -15.16 6.51 -3.92
C LYS A 102 -13.87 5.69 -3.87
N TYR A 103 -13.99 4.37 -3.88
CA TYR A 103 -12.87 3.46 -3.64
C TYR A 103 -12.45 2.65 -4.87
N ASN A 104 -11.15 2.43 -4.96
CA ASN A 104 -10.47 1.57 -5.91
C ASN A 104 -10.17 0.20 -5.28
N GLY A 105 -9.74 -0.73 -6.13
CA GLY A 105 -9.05 -1.94 -5.69
C GLY A 105 -7.55 -1.73 -5.79
N ALA A 106 -6.80 -2.39 -4.92
CA ALA A 106 -5.34 -2.38 -4.96
C ALA A 106 -4.79 -3.73 -4.51
N THR A 107 -3.65 -4.10 -5.08
CA THR A 107 -2.83 -5.21 -4.57
C THR A 107 -1.47 -4.66 -4.17
N PHE A 108 -1.10 -4.88 -2.91
CA PHE A 108 0.17 -4.43 -2.35
C PHE A 108 0.71 -5.46 -1.35
N THR A 109 2.02 -5.66 -1.34
CA THR A 109 2.71 -6.50 -0.36
C THR A 109 3.80 -5.68 0.34
N PHE A 110 3.69 -5.52 1.67
CA PHE A 110 4.69 -4.88 2.53
C PHE A 110 5.87 -5.80 2.80
N ASP A 111 6.54 -6.29 1.75
CA ASP A 111 7.74 -7.12 1.84
C ASP A 111 8.94 -6.35 1.31
N ALA A 112 9.66 -5.68 2.20
CA ALA A 112 10.82 -4.86 1.84
C ALA A 112 11.98 -5.67 1.29
N LEU A 113 12.18 -6.89 1.80
CA LEU A 113 13.29 -7.74 1.34
C LEU A 113 13.02 -8.23 -0.07
N TYR A 114 11.79 -8.68 -0.35
CA TYR A 114 11.37 -9.07 -1.69
C TYR A 114 11.42 -7.87 -2.65
N ALA A 115 10.87 -6.72 -2.24
CA ALA A 115 10.95 -5.48 -3.02
C ALA A 115 12.39 -5.07 -3.36
N PHE A 116 13.32 -5.20 -2.40
CA PHE A 116 14.73 -4.93 -2.66
C PHE A 116 15.36 -5.92 -3.65
N GLN A 117 14.98 -7.20 -3.60
CA GLN A 117 15.45 -8.21 -4.54
C GLN A 117 14.95 -7.95 -5.97
N ASP A 118 13.75 -7.41 -6.10
CA ASP A 118 13.12 -7.09 -7.38
C ASP A 118 13.43 -5.67 -7.88
N GLN A 119 14.37 -4.95 -7.25
CA GLN A 119 14.69 -3.55 -7.60
C GLN A 119 15.14 -3.35 -9.06
N GLU A 120 15.62 -4.40 -9.74
CA GLU A 120 16.00 -4.36 -11.16
C GLU A 120 14.78 -4.33 -12.11
N LEU A 121 13.57 -4.60 -11.62
CA LEU A 121 12.32 -4.51 -12.40
C LEU A 121 11.85 -3.07 -12.59
N VAL A 122 12.30 -2.17 -11.71
CA VAL A 122 11.98 -0.74 -11.74
C VAL A 122 13.22 0.07 -12.12
N MET A 123 13.05 1.37 -12.34
CA MET A 123 14.19 2.25 -12.56
C MET A 123 15.13 2.29 -11.35
N ASP A 124 16.41 2.58 -11.57
CA ASP A 124 17.40 2.67 -10.48
C ASP A 124 16.99 3.73 -9.45
N PHE A 125 16.65 3.28 -8.24
CA PHE A 125 16.21 4.16 -7.15
C PHE A 125 17.27 5.20 -6.78
N ARG A 126 18.56 4.97 -7.06
CA ARG A 126 19.65 5.94 -6.81
C ARG A 126 19.56 7.16 -7.73
N LEU A 127 19.01 7.00 -8.94
CA LEU A 127 18.70 8.13 -9.82
C LEU A 127 17.60 8.98 -9.18
N VAL A 128 16.59 8.32 -8.61
CA VAL A 128 15.50 9.01 -7.90
C VAL A 128 16.03 9.72 -6.66
N GLU A 129 16.87 9.08 -5.83
CA GLU A 129 17.54 9.71 -4.68
C GLU A 129 18.27 10.99 -5.09
N THR A 130 19.00 10.95 -6.20
CA THR A 130 19.76 12.12 -6.72
C THR A 130 18.83 13.27 -7.09
N GLN A 131 17.67 12.95 -7.66
CA GLN A 131 16.71 13.95 -8.09
C GLN A 131 15.91 14.56 -6.93
N ILE A 132 15.50 13.75 -5.96
CA ILE A 132 14.71 14.22 -4.80
C ILE A 132 15.61 14.78 -3.68
N GLY A 133 16.90 14.43 -3.68
CA GLY A 133 17.86 14.86 -2.68
C GLY A 133 17.75 14.14 -1.33
N GLU A 134 17.15 12.94 -1.31
CA GLU A 134 16.84 12.19 -0.10
C GLU A 134 17.13 10.69 -0.27
N LYS A 135 17.44 9.99 0.82
CA LYS A 135 17.61 8.54 0.80
C LYS A 135 16.29 7.80 0.74
N LEU A 136 16.30 6.68 0.02
CA LEU A 136 15.15 5.80 -0.18
C LEU A 136 15.40 4.43 0.44
N PHE A 137 14.37 3.89 1.08
CA PHE A 137 14.39 2.53 1.62
C PHE A 137 13.14 1.77 1.14
N PRO A 138 13.27 0.58 0.53
CA PRO A 138 12.13 -0.17 0.00
C PRO A 138 11.21 -0.65 1.13
N ILE A 139 9.90 -0.53 0.94
CA ILE A 139 8.89 -0.95 1.92
C ILE A 139 7.96 -2.05 1.40
N GLY A 140 7.90 -2.26 0.09
CA GLY A 140 7.06 -3.30 -0.50
C GLY A 140 6.80 -3.11 -1.99
N THR A 141 5.98 -4.00 -2.55
CA THR A 141 5.60 -4.05 -3.96
C THR A 141 4.13 -3.70 -4.16
N VAL A 142 3.81 -3.02 -5.26
CA VAL A 142 2.46 -2.66 -5.68
C VAL A 142 2.20 -3.21 -7.08
N GLU A 143 1.05 -3.86 -7.29
CA GLU A 143 0.71 -4.33 -8.64
C GLU A 143 0.41 -3.15 -9.59
N PRO A 144 0.71 -3.26 -10.90
CA PRO A 144 1.23 -4.46 -11.56
C PRO A 144 2.71 -4.74 -11.25
N ASP A 145 3.61 -3.76 -11.37
CA ASP A 145 5.06 -3.97 -11.32
C ASP A 145 5.81 -2.83 -10.60
N GLY A 146 5.18 -2.21 -9.60
CA GLY A 146 5.75 -1.08 -8.87
C GLY A 146 6.47 -1.51 -7.58
N ILE A 147 7.51 -0.77 -7.20
CA ILE A 147 8.16 -0.87 -5.89
C ILE A 147 7.99 0.44 -5.14
N SER A 148 7.52 0.36 -3.91
CA SER A 148 7.36 1.52 -3.05
C SER A 148 8.51 1.66 -2.07
N TYR A 149 8.96 2.90 -1.89
CA TYR A 149 10.06 3.31 -1.05
C TYR A 149 9.58 4.37 -0.07
N ALA A 150 10.03 4.30 1.18
CA ALA A 150 9.96 5.41 2.10
C ALA A 150 11.19 6.30 1.91
N SER A 151 11.08 7.57 2.29
CA SER A 151 12.19 8.52 2.36
C SER A 151 12.41 9.04 3.78
N GLU A 152 13.56 9.68 4.02
CA GLU A 152 13.91 10.28 5.31
C GLU A 152 12.91 11.37 5.76
N SER A 153 12.35 12.12 4.81
CA SER A 153 11.32 13.15 5.08
C SER A 153 9.91 12.59 5.27
N LYS A 154 9.80 11.26 5.36
CA LYS A 154 8.56 10.50 5.54
C LYS A 154 7.68 10.34 4.30
N LYS A 155 8.06 10.92 3.16
CA LYS A 155 7.34 10.72 1.91
C LYS A 155 7.48 9.29 1.40
N ILE A 156 6.45 8.82 0.70
CA ILE A 156 6.43 7.53 0.03
C ILE A 156 6.50 7.75 -1.47
N TYR A 157 7.42 7.07 -2.13
CA TYR A 157 7.59 7.10 -3.58
C TYR A 157 7.30 5.72 -4.14
N THR A 158 6.68 5.66 -5.32
CA THR A 158 6.50 4.40 -6.06
C THR A 158 7.24 4.52 -7.38
N LEU A 159 8.15 3.58 -7.62
CA LEU A 159 8.93 3.48 -8.83
C LEU A 159 8.35 2.37 -9.70
N PHE A 160 8.35 2.63 -11.01
CA PHE A 160 8.09 1.67 -12.07
C PHE A 160 9.30 1.62 -12.99
N LYS A 161 9.24 0.82 -14.05
CA LYS A 161 10.34 0.63 -15.00
C LYS A 161 10.87 1.93 -15.62
N ASP A 162 9.98 2.88 -15.89
CA ASP A 162 10.27 4.09 -16.68
C ASP A 162 9.77 5.39 -16.03
N SER A 163 9.24 5.31 -14.82
CA SER A 163 8.61 6.43 -14.14
C SER A 163 8.72 6.32 -12.63
N ALA A 164 8.71 7.47 -11.96
CA ALA A 164 8.67 7.54 -10.51
C ALA A 164 7.60 8.54 -10.07
N PHE A 165 6.91 8.22 -8.98
CA PHE A 165 5.84 9.04 -8.44
C PHE A 165 6.04 9.30 -6.95
N LEU A 166 5.72 10.52 -6.51
CA LEU A 166 5.38 10.82 -5.13
C LEU A 166 3.98 10.27 -4.85
N SER A 167 3.91 9.23 -4.05
CA SER A 167 2.71 8.43 -3.78
C SER A 167 2.02 8.79 -2.46
N GLY A 168 2.68 9.55 -1.59
CA GLY A 168 2.09 10.13 -0.40
C GLY A 168 3.10 10.91 0.44
N ASP A 169 2.65 11.93 1.16
CA ASP A 169 3.51 12.70 2.08
C ASP A 169 3.85 11.95 3.37
N CYS A 170 3.13 10.86 3.65
CA CYS A 170 3.40 9.86 4.67
C CYS A 170 2.76 8.52 4.32
N ILE A 171 3.05 7.48 5.11
CA ILE A 171 2.46 6.14 4.96
C ILE A 171 0.94 6.15 5.03
N GLU A 172 0.33 7.02 5.84
CA GLU A 172 -1.12 7.15 5.93
C GLU A 172 -1.71 7.72 4.63
N ASN A 173 -1.10 8.76 4.07
CA ASN A 173 -1.53 9.31 2.78
C ASN A 173 -1.32 8.29 1.65
N TYR A 174 -0.22 7.54 1.68
CA TYR A 174 0.03 6.47 0.71
C TYR A 174 -1.04 5.38 0.77
N LEU A 175 -1.39 4.93 1.97
CA LEU A 175 -2.46 3.93 2.18
C LEU A 175 -3.81 4.45 1.67
N ASN A 176 -4.16 5.71 1.93
CA ASN A 176 -5.36 6.30 1.33
C ASN A 176 -5.27 6.36 -0.19
N MET A 177 -4.13 6.77 -0.75
CA MET A 177 -3.91 6.88 -2.20
C MET A 177 -4.15 5.56 -2.93
N LEU A 178 -3.72 4.43 -2.35
CA LEU A 178 -3.97 3.11 -2.93
C LEU A 178 -5.46 2.80 -3.11
N PHE A 179 -6.32 3.24 -2.20
CA PHE A 179 -7.72 2.81 -2.15
C PHE A 179 -8.73 3.90 -2.48
N LEU A 180 -8.40 5.19 -2.42
CA LEU A 180 -9.35 6.28 -2.65
C LEU A 180 -9.13 6.88 -4.04
N HIS A 181 -10.20 6.99 -4.82
CA HIS A 181 -10.13 7.42 -6.22
C HIS A 181 -9.70 8.89 -6.40
N GLU A 182 -9.98 9.74 -5.41
CA GLU A 182 -9.67 11.17 -5.44
C GLU A 182 -8.16 11.46 -5.35
N TYR A 183 -7.40 10.58 -4.70
CA TYR A 183 -5.97 10.75 -4.56
C TYR A 183 -5.27 10.21 -5.81
N LYS A 184 -4.36 11.02 -6.34
CA LYS A 184 -3.50 10.64 -7.46
C LYS A 184 -2.05 10.91 -7.09
N PRO A 185 -1.15 9.97 -7.39
CA PRO A 185 0.27 10.20 -7.13
C PRO A 185 0.80 11.25 -8.12
N GLN A 186 1.79 12.03 -7.70
CA GLN A 186 2.41 13.05 -8.54
C GLN A 186 3.64 12.47 -9.23
N GLN A 187 3.68 12.50 -10.57
CA GLN A 187 4.85 12.08 -11.32
C GLN A 187 6.03 13.02 -11.03
N ILE A 188 7.18 12.45 -10.75
CA ILE A 188 8.44 13.17 -10.54
C ILE A 188 9.48 12.85 -11.61
N ILE A 189 9.37 11.69 -12.27
CA ILE A 189 10.20 11.28 -13.41
C ILE A 189 9.30 10.71 -14.49
#